data_AF-A0A2X2VHL4-F1
#
_entry.id   AF-A0A2X2VHL4-F1
#
_cell.length_a   1.000
_cell.length_b   1.000
_cell.length_c   1.000
_cell.angle_alpha   90.00
_cell.angle_beta   90.00
_cell.angle_gamma   90.00
#
_symmetry.space_group_name_H-M   'P 1'
#
loop_
_entity.id
_entity.type
_entity.pdbx_description
1 polymer ?
#
loop_
_entity_poly.entity_id
_entity_poly.type
_entity_poly.pdbx_seq_one_letter_code
_entity_poly.pdbx_strand_id
1 'polypeptide(L)' 'MKRIGINGFGRIGRLVLRRILETELNVEIVAINESYLAGCFGLFAEI' A
#
# COMPACT_ATOMS: atom_id res chain seq x y z
N MET A 1 8.50 6.88 -14.26
CA MET A 1 7.56 6.20 -13.34
C MET A 1 8.02 6.48 -11.92
N LYS A 2 7.14 6.95 -11.03
CA LYS A 2 7.50 7.18 -9.62
C LYS A 2 7.18 5.93 -8.80
N ARG A 3 8.13 5.48 -7.98
CA ARG A 3 7.99 4.30 -7.11
C ARG A 3 7.51 4.73 -5.74
N ILE A 4 6.45 4.12 -5.22
CA ILE A 4 5.79 4.50 -3.97
C ILE A 4 5.72 3.30 -3.02
N GLY A 5 6.16 3.48 -1.78
CA GLY A 5 5.87 2.57 -0.69
C GLY A 5 4.73 3.11 0.18
N ILE A 6 3.88 2.23 0.71
CA ILE A 6 2.83 2.58 1.67
C ILE A 6 3.21 2.03 3.04
N ASN A 7 3.34 2.91 4.04
CA ASN A 7 3.57 2.51 5.43
C ASN A 7 2.34 2.85 6.27
N GLY A 8 1.62 1.82 6.73
CA GLY A 8 0.29 1.91 7.31
C GLY A 8 -0.80 1.66 6.26
N PHE A 9 -1.29 0.42 6.21
CA PHE A 9 -2.34 -0.06 5.33
C PHE A 9 -3.73 -0.10 6.01
N GLY A 10 -3.96 0.86 6.91
CA GLY A 10 -5.24 1.16 7.51
C GLY A 10 -6.22 1.84 6.54
N ARG A 11 -7.10 2.70 7.08
CA ARG A 11 -8.14 3.38 6.28
C ARG A 11 -7.57 4.21 5.11
N ILE A 12 -6.49 4.95 5.34
CA ILE A 12 -5.89 5.83 4.32
C ILE A 12 -5.06 5.04 3.31
N GLY A 13 -4.16 4.15 3.77
CA GLY A 13 -3.32 3.35 2.86
C GLY A 13 -4.13 2.56 1.83
N ARG A 14 -5.27 1.96 2.24
CA ARG A 14 -6.19 1.27 1.33
C ARG A 14 -6.86 2.20 0.32
N LEU A 15 -7.31 3.39 0.75
CA LEU A 15 -7.94 4.36 -0.16
C LEU A 15 -6.94 4.95 -1.16
N VAL A 16 -5.69 5.17 -0.74
CA VAL A 16 -4.61 5.62 -1.63
C VAL A 16 -4.33 4.57 -2.70
N LEU A 17 -4.12 3.30 -2.32
CA LEU A 17 -3.94 2.21 -3.28
C LEU A 17 -5.12 2.12 -4.25
N ARG A 18 -6.35 2.13 -3.71
CA ARG A 18 -7.59 2.11 -4.50
C ARG A 18 -7.61 3.24 -5.53
N ARG A 19 -7.33 4.47 -5.13
CA ARG A 19 -7.35 5.62 -6.04
C ARG A 19 -6.31 5.47 -7.16
N ILE A 20 -5.11 5.01 -6.82
CA ILE A 20 -4.03 4.78 -7.78
C ILE A 20 -4.44 3.76 -8.84
N LEU A 21 -5.05 2.65 -8.42
CA LEU A 21 -5.54 1.60 -9.32
C LEU A 21 -6.73 2.08 -10.19
N GLU A 22 -7.66 2.86 -9.63
CA GLU A 22 -8.84 3.36 -10.34
C GLU A 22 -8.52 4.47 -11.36
N THR A 23 -7.39 5.19 -11.20
CA THR A 23 -7.04 6.32 -12.06
C THR A 23 -5.86 6.10 -12.98
N GLU A 24 -5.30 4.88 -12.99
CA GLU A 24 -4.14 4.53 -13.81
C GLU A 24 -3.01 5.56 -13.70
N LEU A 25 -2.77 6.06 -12.48
CA LEU A 25 -1.68 7.00 -12.25
C LEU A 25 -0.36 6.33 -12.68
N ASN A 26 0.51 7.09 -13.34
CA ASN A 26 1.84 6.63 -13.76
C ASN A 26 2.82 6.54 -12.57
N VAL A 27 2.44 5.70 -11.60
CA VAL A 27 3.15 5.38 -10.37
C VAL A 27 3.14 3.87 -10.17
N GLU A 28 4.21 3.35 -9.59
CA GLU A 28 4.37 1.94 -9.26
C GLU A 28 4.34 1.81 -7.73
N ILE A 29 3.43 1.01 -7.18
CA ILE A 29 3.49 0.66 -5.77
C ILE A 29 4.46 -0.50 -5.62
N VAL A 30 5.51 -0.32 -4.82
CA VAL A 30 6.61 -1.30 -4.71
C VAL A 30 6.66 -2.04 -3.37
N ALA A 31 5.97 -1.53 -2.36
CA ALA A 31 5.93 -2.14 -1.04
C ALA A 31 4.74 -1.64 -0.23
N ILE A 32 4.16 -2.51 0.58
CA ILE A 32 3.25 -2.14 1.66
C ILE A 32 3.78 -2.71 2.97
N ASN A 33 3.97 -1.84 3.96
CA ASN A 33 4.26 -2.20 5.34
C ASN A 33 3.05 -1.88 6.21
N GLU A 34 2.63 -2.83 7.05
CA GLU A 34 1.60 -2.64 8.07
C GLU A 34 2.03 -3.31 9.37
N SER A 35 2.11 -2.53 10.43
CA SER A 35 2.52 -3.00 11.75
C SER A 35 1.40 -3.72 12.51
N TYR A 36 0.15 -3.43 12.17
CA TYR A 36 -1.04 -3.93 12.84
C TYR A 36 -1.94 -4.64 11.82
N LEU A 37 -1.49 -5.80 11.34
CA LEU A 37 -2.43 -6.73 10.74
C LEU A 37 -3.39 -7.21 11.84
N ALA A 38 -4.67 -7.36 11.53
CA ALA A 38 -5.61 -8.04 12.41
C ALA A 38 -5.16 -9.49 12.61
N GLY A 39 -4.26 -9.75 13.58
CA GLY A 39 -3.96 -11.08 14.10
C GLY A 39 -2.52 -11.60 14.04
N CYS A 40 -1.55 -10.99 13.33
CA CYS A 40 -0.16 -11.49 13.35
C CYS A 40 0.87 -10.41 12.98
N PHE A 41 2.06 -10.52 13.57
CA PHE A 41 3.22 -9.63 13.39
C PHE A 41 3.50 -9.30 11.91
N GLY A 42 3.75 -8.01 11.65
CA GLY A 42 4.02 -7.35 10.37
C GLY A 42 4.25 -8.23 9.14
N LEU A 43 3.31 -8.17 8.19
CA LEU A 43 3.45 -8.79 6.88
C LEU A 43 3.98 -7.72 5.90
N PHE A 44 5.16 -7.96 5.32
CA PHE A 44 5.59 -7.25 4.13
C PHE A 44 4.94 -7.93 2.91
N ALA A 45 4.14 -7.19 2.16
CA ALA A 45 3.66 -7.63 0.86
C ALA A 45 4.45 -6.90 -0.22
N GLU A 46 5.24 -7.65 -0.99
CA GLU A 46 5.71 -7.22 -2.30
C GLU A 46 4.53 -7.39 -3.26
N ILE A 47 4.09 -6.29 -3.89
CA ILE A 47 2.95 -6.27 -4.84
C ILE A 47 3.46 -6.55 -6.25
#